data_AF-A0A7Z9ZXY4-F1
#
_entry.id   AF-A0A7Z9ZXY4-F1
#
_cell.length_a   1.000
_cell.length_b   1.000
_cell.length_c   1.000
_cell.angle_alpha   90.00
_cell.angle_beta   90.00
_cell.angle_gamma   90.00
#
_symmetry.space_group_name_H-M   'P 1'
#
loop_
_entity.id
_entity.type
_entity.pdbx_description
1 polymer ?
#
loop_
_entity_poly.entity_id
_entity_poly.type
_entity_poly.pdbx_seq_one_letter_code
_entity_poly.pdbx_strand_id
1 'polypeptide(L)'
;MARFVKVATISMGGAGGPSRGHVERMRERALELLKRAALERPDIVCLPEAFTGLGLPKDEWIKTAEPLPGPTTEALGRAAKKYR
;
A
#
# COMPACT_ATOMS: atom_id res chain seq x y z
N MET A 1 10.08 7.73 29.12
CA MET A 1 11.34 7.23 28.51
C MET A 1 11.13 7.18 27.00
N ALA A 2 11.98 7.82 26.20
CA ALA A 2 11.86 7.75 24.74
C ALA A 2 12.32 6.36 24.25
N ARG A 3 11.61 5.78 23.29
CA ARG A 3 12.02 4.54 22.60
C ARG A 3 12.49 4.86 21.19
N PHE A 4 13.51 4.16 20.71
CA PHE A 4 13.85 4.18 19.29
C PHE A 4 12.73 3.50 18.48
N VAL A 5 12.49 4.00 17.27
CA VAL A 5 11.46 3.50 16.34
C VAL A 5 12.15 3.17 15.03
N LYS A 6 11.98 1.95 14.53
CA LYS A 6 12.48 1.56 13.21
C LYS A 6 11.41 1.85 12.16
N VAL A 7 11.72 2.75 11.24
CA VAL A 7 10.83 3.14 10.15
C VAL A 7 11.33 2.52 8.85
N ALA A 8 10.43 1.89 8.10
CA ALA A 8 10.67 1.45 6.73
C ALA A 8 9.77 2.22 5.76
N THR A 9 10.30 2.55 4.59
CA THR A 9 9.55 3.22 3.52
C THR A 9 9.55 2.34 2.28
N ILE A 10 8.40 2.24 1.61
CA ILE A 10 8.27 1.50 0.35
C ILE A 10 8.30 2.52 -0.79
N SER A 11 9.18 2.32 -1.76
CA SER A 11 9.13 2.98 -3.07
C SER A 11 8.57 2.00 -4.10
N MET A 12 7.54 2.40 -4.83
CA MET A 12 6.94 1.60 -5.89
C MET A 12 6.37 2.49 -6.99
N GLY A 13 6.53 2.06 -8.24
CA GLY A 13 5.85 2.65 -9.38
C GLY A 13 4.46 2.03 -9.61
N GLY A 14 3.71 2.62 -10.54
CA GLY A 14 2.46 2.03 -11.03
C GLY A 14 2.68 0.63 -11.60
N ALA A 15 1.69 -0.25 -11.41
CA ALA A 15 1.64 -1.51 -12.13
C ALA A 15 1.18 -1.22 -13.57
N GLY A 16 1.82 -1.87 -14.54
CA GLY A 16 1.31 -1.84 -15.92
C GLY A 16 -0.01 -2.61 -16.07
N GLY A 17 -0.54 -2.61 -17.29
CA GLY A 17 -1.74 -3.35 -17.64
C GLY A 17 -3.01 -2.48 -17.72
N PRO A 18 -4.18 -3.11 -17.92
CA PRO A 18 -5.44 -2.42 -18.19
C PRO A 18 -6.00 -1.71 -16.96
N SER A 19 -6.72 -0.59 -17.12
CA SER A 19 -7.30 0.18 -16.01
C SER A 19 -8.26 -0.63 -15.15
N ARG A 20 -8.98 -1.60 -15.75
CA ARG A 20 -9.84 -2.53 -15.00
C ARG A 20 -9.01 -3.39 -14.04
N GLY A 21 -9.41 -3.40 -12.77
CA GLY A 21 -8.72 -4.16 -11.71
C GLY A 21 -7.37 -3.58 -11.29
N HIS A 22 -7.04 -2.35 -11.71
CA HIS A 22 -5.76 -1.71 -11.38
C HIS A 22 -5.53 -1.56 -9.87
N VAL A 23 -6.54 -1.06 -9.15
CA VAL A 23 -6.47 -0.86 -7.70
C VAL A 23 -6.16 -2.17 -6.96
N GLU A 24 -6.78 -3.27 -7.38
CA GLU A 24 -6.53 -4.59 -6.79
C GLU A 24 -5.06 -5.01 -7.00
N ARG A 25 -4.54 -4.89 -8.23
CA ARG A 25 -3.13 -5.20 -8.52
C ARG A 25 -2.17 -4.32 -7.75
N MET A 26 -2.48 -3.03 -7.60
CA MET A 26 -1.67 -2.11 -6.80
C MET A 26 -1.67 -2.48 -5.32
N ARG A 27 -2.83 -2.89 -4.78
CA ARG A 27 -2.96 -3.38 -3.41
C ARG A 27 -2.17 -4.66 -3.19
N GLU A 28 -2.27 -5.63 -4.09
CA GLU A 28 -1.51 -6.88 -4.05
C GLU A 28 0.00 -6.63 -4.08
N ARG A 29 0.47 -5.76 -4.99
CA ARG A 29 1.87 -5.36 -5.08
C ARG A 29 2.35 -4.68 -3.80
N ALA A 30 1.54 -3.78 -3.23
CA ALA A 30 1.85 -3.13 -1.96
C ALA A 30 1.97 -4.14 -0.81
N LEU A 31 1.07 -5.13 -0.73
CA LEU A 31 1.12 -6.19 0.26
C LEU A 31 2.36 -7.09 0.10
N GLU A 32 2.80 -7.36 -1.13
CA GLU A 32 4.02 -8.11 -1.38
C GLU A 32 5.27 -7.34 -0.88
N LEU A 33 5.36 -6.05 -1.19
CA LEU A 33 6.45 -5.20 -0.71
C LEU A 33 6.42 -5.04 0.81
N LEU A 34 5.23 -4.94 1.41
CA LEU A 34 5.04 -4.91 2.86
C LEU A 34 5.54 -6.21 3.50
N LYS A 35 5.22 -7.38 2.91
CA LYS A 35 5.75 -8.66 3.38
C LYS A 35 7.29 -8.69 3.38
N ARG A 36 7.94 -8.07 2.39
CA ARG A 36 9.42 -7.95 2.35
C ARG A 36 9.92 -6.98 3.41
N ALA A 37 9.29 -5.81 3.55
CA ALA A 37 9.64 -4.83 4.57
C ALA A 37 9.48 -5.38 6.00
N ALA A 38 8.51 -6.27 6.23
CA ALA A 38 8.29 -6.91 7.51
C ALA A 38 9.48 -7.78 7.99
N LEU A 39 10.34 -8.26 7.08
CA LEU A 39 11.55 -9.02 7.45
C LEU A 39 12.51 -8.19 8.31
N GLU A 40 12.50 -6.87 8.14
CA GLU A 40 13.31 -5.94 8.91
C GLU A 40 12.73 -5.64 10.30
N ARG A 41 11.53 -6.14 10.62
CA ARG A 41 10.77 -5.86 11.85
C ARG A 41 10.66 -4.35 12.16
N PRO A 42 10.17 -3.52 11.22
CA PRO A 42 9.94 -2.10 11.48
C PRO A 42 8.74 -1.90 12.41
N ASP A 43 8.76 -0.83 13.20
CA ASP A 43 7.61 -0.36 13.97
C ASP A 43 6.57 0.33 13.07
N ILE A 44 7.03 0.96 11.98
CA ILE A 44 6.20 1.74 11.05
C ILE A 44 6.65 1.45 9.62
N VAL A 45 5.69 1.20 8.74
CA VAL A 45 5.91 1.13 7.29
C VAL A 45 5.11 2.23 6.60
N CYS A 46 5.77 3.07 5.80
CA CYS A 46 5.13 4.10 5.00
C CYS A 46 5.03 3.66 3.52
N LEU A 47 3.85 3.80 2.92
CA LEU A 47 3.61 3.58 1.49
C LEU A 47 3.56 4.92 0.73
N PRO A 48 3.78 4.92 -0.60
CA PRO A 48 3.63 6.13 -1.40
C PRO A 48 2.22 6.72 -1.36
N GLU A 49 2.13 8.04 -1.55
CA GLU A 49 0.87 8.74 -1.73
C GLU A 49 0.05 8.15 -2.87
N ALA A 50 -1.26 8.00 -2.66
CA ALA A 50 -2.22 7.53 -3.66
C ALA A 50 -1.78 6.27 -4.43
N PHE A 51 -1.02 5.37 -3.77
CA PHE A 51 -0.36 4.25 -4.46
C PHE A 51 -1.33 3.35 -5.23
N THR A 52 -2.59 3.28 -4.82
CA THR A 52 -3.65 2.50 -5.50
C THR A 52 -3.93 2.97 -6.92
N GLY A 53 -3.67 4.24 -7.24
CA GLY A 53 -3.89 4.84 -8.57
C GLY A 53 -2.63 5.13 -9.38
N LEU A 54 -1.43 4.92 -8.82
CA LEU A 54 -0.18 5.18 -9.52
C LEU A 54 -0.13 4.41 -10.85
N GLY A 55 0.21 5.12 -11.93
CA GLY A 55 0.28 4.58 -13.29
C GLY A 55 -1.02 4.72 -14.11
N LEU A 56 -2.13 5.15 -13.51
CA LEU A 56 -3.34 5.47 -14.27
C LEU A 56 -3.29 6.86 -14.89
N PRO A 57 -3.94 7.07 -16.05
CA PRO A 57 -4.13 8.40 -16.61
C PRO A 57 -5.05 9.24 -15.72
N LYS A 58 -4.83 10.56 -15.71
CA LYS A 58 -5.43 11.50 -14.73
C LYS A 58 -6.95 11.43 -14.66
N ASP A 59 -7.63 11.24 -15.78
CA ASP A 59 -9.08 11.12 -15.89
C ASP A 59 -9.65 9.87 -15.22
N GLU A 60 -8.81 8.86 -14.95
CA GLU A 60 -9.20 7.62 -14.28
C GLU A 60 -8.92 7.61 -12.77
N TRP A 61 -8.20 8.61 -12.25
CA TRP A 61 -7.83 8.65 -10.81
C TRP A 61 -9.05 8.69 -9.90
N ILE A 62 -10.11 9.39 -10.29
CA ILE A 62 -11.32 9.47 -9.47
C ILE A 62 -11.98 8.08 -9.28
N LYS A 63 -11.77 7.16 -10.22
CA LYS A 63 -12.31 5.80 -10.17
C LYS A 63 -11.56 4.92 -9.16
N THR A 64 -10.41 5.37 -8.64
CA THR A 64 -9.65 4.63 -7.62
C THR A 64 -10.07 4.99 -6.20
N ALA A 65 -11.02 5.91 -6.03
CA ALA A 65 -11.53 6.27 -4.72
C ALA A 65 -12.24 5.06 -4.07
N GLU A 66 -11.89 4.80 -2.82
CA GLU A 66 -12.48 3.75 -2.00
C GLU A 66 -13.13 4.37 -0.77
N PRO A 67 -14.17 3.74 -0.19
CA PRO A 67 -14.74 4.18 1.08
C PRO A 67 -13.71 4.06 2.21
N LEU A 68 -13.96 4.76 3.32
CA LEU A 68 -13.20 4.63 4.56
C LEU A 68 -14.15 4.23 5.71
N PRO A 69 -13.98 3.04 6.32
CA PRO A 69 -13.09 1.95 5.92
C PRO A 69 -13.46 1.35 4.56
N GLY A 70 -12.47 0.79 3.88
CA GLY A 70 -12.63 0.14 2.58
C GLY A 70 -11.55 -0.89 2.28
N PRO A 71 -11.60 -1.49 1.08
CA PRO A 71 -10.81 -2.69 0.75
C PRO A 71 -9.30 -2.54 1.00
N THR A 72 -8.71 -1.40 0.61
CA THR A 72 -7.28 -1.16 0.85
C THR A 72 -6.96 -0.98 2.33
N THR A 73 -7.72 -0.15 3.07
CA THR A 73 -7.47 0.04 4.50
C THR A 73 -7.67 -1.23 5.31
N GLU A 74 -8.63 -2.07 4.92
CA GLU A 74 -8.85 -3.36 5.56
C GLU A 74 -7.71 -4.35 5.28
N ALA A 75 -7.25 -4.44 4.03
CA ALA A 75 -6.16 -5.33 3.66
C ALA A 75 -4.85 -4.93 4.35
N LEU A 76 -4.51 -3.64 4.34
CA LEU A 76 -3.35 -3.10 5.05
C LEU A 76 -3.49 -3.28 6.57
N GLY A 77 -4.69 -3.08 7.12
CA GLY A 77 -4.96 -3.32 8.55
C GLY A 77 -4.77 -4.78 8.96
N ARG A 78 -5.20 -5.74 8.12
CA ARG A 78 -4.94 -7.17 8.33
C ARG A 78 -3.45 -7.48 8.26
N ALA A 79 -2.73 -6.91 7.30
CA ALA A 79 -1.28 -7.08 7.18
C ALA A 79 -0.53 -6.51 8.39
N ALA A 80 -0.88 -5.31 8.85
CA ALA A 80 -0.28 -4.69 10.03
C ALA A 80 -0.48 -5.54 11.29
N LYS A 81 -1.66 -6.13 11.50
CA LYS A 81 -1.90 -7.07 12.61
C LYS A 81 -1.06 -8.34 12.49
N LYS A 82 -0.85 -8.84 11.27
CA LYS A 82 -0.10 -10.06 11.00
C LYS A 82 1.41 -9.93 11.24
N TYR A 83 1.98 -8.76 10.96
CA TYR A 83 3.43 -8.52 10.99
C TYR A 83 3.92 -7.72 12.20
N ARG A 84 3.04 -7.48 13.17
CA ARG A 84 3.39 -6.84 14.43
C ARG A 84 4.28 -7.73 15.30
#